data_AF-A0A6G3WID1-F1
#
_entry.id   AF-A0A6G3WID1-F1
#
_cell.length_a   1.000
_cell.length_b   1.000
_cell.length_c   1.000
_cell.angle_alpha   90.00
_cell.angle_beta   90.00
_cell.angle_gamma   90.00
#
_symmetry.space_group_name_H-M   'P 1'
#
loop_
_entity.id
_entity.type
_entity.pdbx_description
1 polymer ?
#
loop_
_entity_poly.entity_id
_entity_poly.type
_entity_poly.pdbx_seq_one_letter_code
_entity_poly.pdbx_strand_id
1 'polypeptide(L)'
;AKHEIPWTDPSVKDALTTLAELWGKPELIAGGADGALQTEFPASVTQTFTGGDQPKGAMVFEGDFVSINIAQTEAKIGTDAKVFPFPAVGADSPVVTGGDAAVALKDTKGAQALLTWLASSDAAKIWAEAGGFISPNKGLDLKAYPNDVQRTMAQALIDAGDDVRFDMSDQAPQSFGGTPGKGEWKILQD
;
A
#
# COMPACT_ATOMS: atom_id res chain seq x y z
N ALA A 1 -13.62 -2.92 11.42
CA ALA A 1 -13.80 -4.39 11.36
C ALA A 1 -15.02 -4.87 12.15
N LYS A 2 -15.69 -5.97 11.75
CA LYS A 2 -16.78 -6.61 12.52
C LYS A 2 -16.29 -7.47 13.69
N HIS A 3 -14.96 -7.61 13.86
CA HIS A 3 -14.30 -8.39 14.93
C HIS A 3 -14.73 -9.86 15.03
N GLU A 4 -15.08 -10.47 13.90
CA GLU A 4 -15.57 -11.86 13.85
C GLU A 4 -14.42 -12.89 13.89
N ILE A 5 -13.19 -12.48 13.52
CA ILE A 5 -11.98 -13.33 13.57
C ILE A 5 -11.15 -12.93 14.79
N PRO A 6 -10.98 -13.83 15.79
CA PRO A 6 -10.10 -13.58 16.92
C PRO A 6 -8.62 -13.69 16.52
N TRP A 7 -7.72 -13.03 17.25
CA TRP A 7 -6.26 -13.16 17.05
C TRP A 7 -5.72 -14.58 17.22
N THR A 8 -6.45 -15.43 17.93
CA THR A 8 -6.13 -16.85 18.12
C THR A 8 -6.68 -17.75 17.02
N ASP A 9 -7.34 -17.19 16.01
CA ASP A 9 -7.86 -17.96 14.88
C ASP A 9 -6.71 -18.67 14.14
N PRO A 10 -6.89 -19.93 13.71
CA PRO A 10 -5.90 -20.64 12.91
C PRO A 10 -5.41 -19.84 11.70
N SER A 11 -6.28 -19.09 11.02
CA SER A 11 -5.88 -18.32 9.83
C SER A 11 -4.87 -17.22 10.15
N VAL A 12 -4.97 -16.59 11.33
CA VAL A 12 -4.01 -15.57 11.79
C VAL A 12 -2.67 -16.21 12.07
N LYS A 13 -2.67 -17.36 12.75
CA LYS A 13 -1.44 -18.12 13.01
C LYS A 13 -0.76 -18.55 11.72
N ASP A 14 -1.52 -19.05 10.75
CA ASP A 14 -0.99 -19.53 9.47
C ASP A 14 -0.37 -18.37 8.66
N ALA A 15 -1.03 -17.21 8.63
CA ALA A 15 -0.50 -16.01 7.99
C ALA A 15 0.82 -15.53 8.62
N LEU A 16 0.87 -15.39 9.95
CA LEU A 16 2.08 -14.97 10.67
C LEU A 16 3.22 -16.00 10.55
N THR A 17 2.89 -17.29 10.54
CA THR A 17 3.88 -18.36 10.33
C THR A 17 4.47 -18.28 8.92
N THR A 18 3.64 -18.05 7.91
CA THR A 18 4.10 -17.87 6.52
C THR A 18 5.03 -16.67 6.39
N LEU A 19 4.69 -15.54 7.01
CA LEU A 19 5.57 -14.36 7.05
C LEU A 19 6.90 -14.68 7.75
N ALA A 20 6.86 -15.41 8.87
CA ALA A 20 8.07 -15.84 9.57
C ALA A 20 8.97 -16.75 8.72
N GLU A 21 8.40 -17.62 7.86
CA GLU A 21 9.18 -18.43 6.92
C GLU A 21 9.89 -17.61 5.84
N LEU A 22 9.27 -16.52 5.39
CA LEU A 22 9.86 -15.58 4.44
C LEU A 22 10.94 -14.72 5.11
N TRP A 23 10.60 -14.11 6.25
CA TRP A 23 11.51 -13.21 6.96
C TRP A 23 12.66 -13.93 7.67
N GLY A 24 12.47 -15.21 8.01
CA GLY A 24 13.50 -16.05 8.59
C GLY A 24 14.59 -16.48 7.61
N LYS A 25 14.46 -16.15 6.32
CA LYS A 25 15.47 -16.44 5.28
C LYS A 25 16.23 -15.16 4.93
N PRO A 26 17.47 -14.98 5.43
CA PRO A 26 18.23 -13.74 5.24
C PRO A 26 18.44 -13.36 3.77
N GLU A 27 18.47 -14.34 2.86
CA GLU A 27 18.61 -14.13 1.43
C GLU A 27 17.37 -13.52 0.75
N LEU A 28 16.20 -13.56 1.40
CA LEU A 28 14.96 -13.00 0.86
C LEU A 28 14.70 -11.55 1.31
N ILE A 29 15.51 -11.02 2.23
CA ILE A 29 15.41 -9.64 2.72
C ILE A 29 16.73 -8.92 2.50
N ALA A 30 16.69 -7.77 1.83
CA ALA A 30 17.85 -6.91 1.69
C ALA A 30 18.43 -6.53 3.08
N GLY A 31 19.66 -6.94 3.36
CA GLY A 31 20.30 -6.71 4.66
C GLY A 31 19.92 -7.69 5.76
N GLY A 32 19.14 -8.74 5.46
CA GLY A 32 18.58 -9.66 6.46
C GLY A 32 17.60 -8.96 7.42
N ALA A 33 17.16 -9.68 8.45
CA ALA A 33 16.22 -9.14 9.43
C ALA A 33 16.78 -7.90 10.16
N ASP A 34 17.99 -7.99 10.71
CA ASP A 34 18.63 -6.90 11.47
C ASP A 34 18.81 -5.63 10.62
N GLY A 35 19.22 -5.80 9.35
CA GLY A 35 19.39 -4.68 8.43
C GLY A 35 18.06 -4.05 8.03
N ALA A 36 17.03 -4.86 7.79
CA ALA A 36 15.70 -4.36 7.43
C ALA A 36 15.06 -3.54 8.55
N LEU A 37 15.18 -3.99 9.81
CA LEU A 37 14.67 -3.24 10.98
C LEU A 37 15.30 -1.86 11.14
N GLN A 38 16.52 -1.66 10.62
CA GLN A 38 17.27 -0.41 10.69
C GLN A 38 17.17 0.43 9.42
N THR A 39 16.54 -0.09 8.36
CA THR A 39 16.44 0.60 7.08
C THR A 39 15.27 1.57 7.10
N GLU A 40 15.54 2.85 6.85
CA GLU A 40 14.47 3.84 6.74
C GLU A 40 13.58 3.60 5.51
N PHE A 41 12.32 4.02 5.59
CA PHE A 41 11.33 3.82 4.53
C PHE A 41 11.78 4.31 3.13
N PRO A 42 12.34 5.52 2.95
CA PRO A 42 12.84 5.90 1.62
C PRO A 42 13.95 4.99 1.10
N ALA A 43 14.84 4.51 1.98
CA ALA A 43 15.91 3.59 1.61
C ALA A 43 15.36 2.19 1.26
N SER A 44 14.31 1.72 1.95
CA SER A 44 13.69 0.42 1.67
C SER A 44 13.14 0.32 0.24
N VAL A 45 12.64 1.44 -0.30
CA VAL A 45 12.18 1.56 -1.69
C VAL A 45 13.35 1.77 -2.65
N THR A 46 14.18 2.80 -2.41
CA THR A 46 15.22 3.22 -3.38
C THR A 46 16.30 2.16 -3.61
N GLN A 47 16.57 1.29 -2.63
CA GLN A 47 17.55 0.21 -2.78
C GLN A 47 17.17 -0.87 -3.81
N THR A 48 15.90 -0.92 -4.22
CA THR A 48 15.41 -1.78 -5.31
C THR A 48 15.73 -1.19 -6.68
N PHE A 49 15.90 0.13 -6.75
CA PHE A 49 16.01 0.91 -7.99
C PHE A 49 17.34 1.65 -8.11
N THR A 50 18.34 1.26 -7.31
CA THR A 50 19.70 1.80 -7.32
C THR A 50 20.71 0.66 -7.38
N GLY A 51 21.93 0.92 -7.86
CA GLY A 51 22.97 -0.11 -8.01
C GLY A 51 23.02 -0.78 -9.38
N GLY A 52 22.21 -0.33 -10.36
CA GLY A 52 22.23 -0.84 -11.72
C GLY A 52 21.84 -2.32 -11.79
N ASP A 53 22.73 -3.16 -12.32
CA ASP A 53 22.51 -4.61 -12.44
C ASP A 53 22.66 -5.38 -11.12
N GLN A 54 23.02 -4.70 -10.02
CA GLN A 54 23.22 -5.30 -8.69
C GLN A 54 22.47 -4.50 -7.60
N PRO A 55 21.13 -4.35 -7.69
CA PRO A 55 20.36 -3.71 -6.63
C PRO A 55 20.37 -4.58 -5.37
N LYS A 56 20.22 -3.93 -4.19
CA LYS A 56 20.18 -4.67 -2.92
C LYS A 56 18.88 -5.45 -2.75
N GLY A 57 17.79 -4.93 -3.32
CA GLY A 57 16.48 -5.58 -3.36
C GLY A 57 16.08 -5.92 -4.79
N ALA A 58 15.50 -7.10 -5.01
CA ALA A 58 14.98 -7.48 -6.32
C ALA A 58 13.57 -6.90 -6.59
N MET A 59 12.80 -6.66 -5.53
CA MET A 59 11.46 -6.11 -5.55
C MET A 59 11.14 -5.47 -4.20
N VAL A 60 10.13 -4.60 -4.18
CA VAL A 60 9.62 -3.97 -2.95
C VAL A 60 8.08 -4.07 -2.95
N PHE A 61 7.50 -4.41 -1.80
CA PHE A 61 6.05 -4.44 -1.60
C PHE A 61 5.63 -3.16 -0.89
N GLU A 62 4.96 -2.26 -1.62
CA GLU A 62 4.55 -0.95 -1.12
C GLU A 62 3.33 -0.41 -1.89
N GLY A 63 2.69 0.63 -1.32
CA GLY A 63 1.60 1.37 -1.97
C GLY A 63 2.05 2.24 -3.15
N ASP A 64 1.10 2.74 -3.92
CA ASP A 64 1.35 3.54 -5.13
C ASP A 64 2.09 4.87 -4.88
N PHE A 65 1.97 5.40 -3.67
CA PHE A 65 2.60 6.65 -3.25
C PHE A 65 4.13 6.58 -3.25
N VAL A 66 4.75 5.39 -3.19
CA VAL A 66 6.23 5.26 -3.20
C VAL A 66 6.88 5.64 -4.52
N SER A 67 6.07 5.90 -5.56
CA SER A 67 6.50 6.56 -6.78
C SER A 67 7.36 7.80 -6.53
N ILE A 68 7.11 8.57 -5.45
CA ILE A 68 7.95 9.71 -5.06
C ILE A 68 9.37 9.31 -4.62
N ASN A 69 9.52 8.16 -3.97
CA ASN A 69 10.81 7.63 -3.56
C ASN A 69 11.55 7.06 -4.78
N ILE A 70 10.84 6.38 -5.67
CA ILE A 70 11.41 5.89 -6.94
C ILE A 70 11.95 7.06 -7.78
N ALA A 71 11.24 8.19 -7.82
CA ALA A 71 11.67 9.40 -8.52
C ALA A 71 12.95 10.05 -7.95
N GLN A 72 13.45 9.60 -6.79
CA GLN A 72 14.75 10.01 -6.24
C GLN A 72 15.91 9.20 -6.83
N THR A 73 15.64 8.15 -7.60
CA THR A 73 16.64 7.34 -8.31
C THR A 73 16.64 7.67 -9.81
N GLU A 74 17.48 6.98 -10.58
CA GLU A 74 17.48 7.12 -12.05
C GLU A 74 16.41 6.26 -12.75
N ALA A 75 15.68 5.44 -11.98
CA ALA A 75 14.69 4.51 -12.52
C ALA A 75 13.44 5.24 -13.05
N LYS A 76 12.94 4.79 -14.20
CA LYS A 76 11.73 5.32 -14.82
C LYS A 76 10.54 4.40 -14.55
N ILE A 77 9.49 4.97 -13.97
CA ILE A 77 8.21 4.26 -13.77
C ILE A 77 7.63 3.86 -15.13
N GLY A 78 7.23 2.60 -15.25
CA GLY A 78 6.74 1.97 -16.48
C GLY A 78 7.83 1.25 -17.29
N THR A 79 9.11 1.59 -17.09
CA THR A 79 10.23 0.97 -17.81
C THR A 79 11.08 0.13 -16.87
N ASP A 80 11.64 0.77 -15.84
CA ASP A 80 12.54 0.15 -14.86
C ASP A 80 11.76 -0.24 -13.60
N ALA A 81 10.85 0.63 -13.15
CA ALA A 81 9.92 0.33 -12.07
C ALA A 81 8.56 -0.08 -12.63
N LYS A 82 8.18 -1.34 -12.40
CA LYS A 82 6.91 -1.94 -12.85
C LYS A 82 6.14 -2.46 -11.63
N VAL A 83 4.87 -2.77 -11.85
CA VAL A 83 3.98 -3.37 -10.85
C VAL A 83 3.49 -4.73 -11.35
N PHE A 84 3.22 -5.63 -10.41
CA PHE A 84 2.55 -6.89 -10.65
C PHE A 84 1.65 -7.22 -9.45
N PRO A 85 0.59 -8.03 -9.64
CA PRO A 85 -0.28 -8.43 -8.53
C PRO A 85 0.51 -9.14 -7.43
N PHE A 86 0.15 -8.90 -6.17
CA PHE A 86 0.71 -9.66 -5.06
C PHE A 86 0.44 -11.17 -5.27
N PRO A 87 1.39 -12.07 -4.93
CA PRO A 87 1.17 -13.50 -5.08
C PRO A 87 -0.11 -13.96 -4.37
N ALA A 88 -0.88 -14.83 -5.02
CA ALA A 88 -2.09 -15.37 -4.42
C ALA A 88 -1.75 -16.16 -3.14
N VAL A 89 -2.41 -15.79 -2.04
CA VAL A 89 -2.37 -16.51 -0.74
C VAL A 89 -3.64 -17.34 -0.54
N GLY A 90 -4.30 -17.68 -1.65
CA GLY A 90 -5.59 -18.35 -1.74
C GLY A 90 -5.91 -18.62 -3.22
N ALA A 91 -7.17 -18.51 -3.61
CA ALA A 91 -7.57 -18.68 -5.01
C ALA A 91 -7.06 -17.53 -5.90
N ASP A 92 -7.14 -16.29 -5.40
CA ASP A 92 -6.87 -15.08 -6.17
C ASP A 92 -5.80 -14.20 -5.50
N SER A 93 -5.15 -13.36 -6.30
CA SER A 93 -4.26 -12.31 -5.79
C SER A 93 -5.05 -11.27 -5.01
N PRO A 94 -4.67 -10.94 -3.77
CA PRO A 94 -5.37 -9.94 -2.99
C PRO A 94 -5.08 -8.52 -3.49
N VAL A 95 -6.06 -7.63 -3.34
CA VAL A 95 -5.85 -6.18 -3.40
C VAL A 95 -6.01 -5.62 -1.99
N VAL A 96 -4.88 -5.22 -1.42
CA VAL A 96 -4.80 -4.57 -0.11
C VAL A 96 -4.55 -3.08 -0.35
N THR A 97 -5.33 -2.23 0.31
CA THR A 97 -5.23 -0.77 0.20
C THR A 97 -5.02 -0.16 1.58
N GLY A 98 -4.25 0.91 1.65
CA GLY A 98 -4.43 1.91 2.69
C GLY A 98 -5.28 3.06 2.15
N GLY A 99 -5.55 4.09 2.94
CA GLY A 99 -6.01 5.35 2.36
C GLY A 99 -6.56 6.40 3.30
N ASP A 100 -6.71 7.60 2.76
CA ASP A 100 -7.26 8.74 3.48
C ASP A 100 -8.75 8.90 3.25
N ALA A 101 -9.49 9.14 4.32
CA ALA A 101 -10.92 9.45 4.28
C ALA A 101 -11.18 10.90 4.71
N ALA A 102 -11.89 11.66 3.88
CA ALA A 102 -12.42 12.95 4.27
C ALA A 102 -13.69 12.79 5.10
N VAL A 103 -13.71 13.34 6.33
CA VAL A 103 -14.83 13.20 7.27
C VAL A 103 -15.38 14.57 7.67
N ALA A 104 -16.70 14.73 7.56
CA ALA A 104 -17.38 15.90 8.10
C ALA A 104 -17.65 15.68 9.61
N LEU A 105 -16.98 16.47 10.45
CA LEU A 105 -17.22 16.45 11.91
C LEU A 105 -18.52 17.14 12.31
N LYS A 106 -19.06 17.99 11.44
CA LYS A 106 -20.34 18.68 11.61
C LYS A 106 -21.13 18.65 10.31
N ASP A 107 -22.41 18.28 10.41
CA ASP A 107 -23.30 18.28 9.26
C ASP A 107 -23.73 19.71 8.91
N THR A 108 -23.06 20.30 7.94
CA THR A 108 -23.33 21.64 7.43
C THR A 108 -23.36 21.62 5.91
N LYS A 109 -24.12 22.53 5.30
CA LYS A 109 -24.18 22.65 3.83
C LYS A 109 -22.80 22.80 3.19
N GLY A 110 -21.90 23.56 3.81
CA GLY A 110 -20.53 23.75 3.32
C GLY A 110 -19.69 22.48 3.40
N ALA A 111 -19.74 21.75 4.51
CA ALA A 111 -19.01 20.49 4.67
C ALA A 111 -19.51 19.43 3.67
N GLN A 112 -20.84 19.29 3.52
CA GLN A 112 -21.42 18.37 2.54
C GLN A 112 -21.06 18.72 1.10
N ALA A 113 -21.04 20.01 0.76
CA ALA A 113 -20.62 20.47 -0.56
C ALA A 113 -19.15 20.11 -0.86
N LEU A 114 -18.25 20.30 0.11
CA LEU A 114 -16.84 19.92 -0.04
C LEU A 114 -16.66 18.41 -0.19
N LEU A 115 -17.30 17.60 0.67
CA LEU A 115 -17.22 16.14 0.55
C LEU A 115 -17.81 15.64 -0.77
N THR A 116 -18.91 16.24 -1.23
CA THR A 116 -19.50 15.92 -2.55
C THR A 116 -18.52 16.23 -3.68
N TRP A 117 -17.83 17.37 -3.61
CA TRP A 117 -16.82 17.72 -4.59
C TRP A 117 -15.61 16.77 -4.54
N LEU A 118 -15.09 16.45 -3.35
CA LEU A 118 -13.98 15.49 -3.19
C LEU A 118 -14.33 14.09 -3.72
N ALA A 119 -15.59 13.68 -3.61
CA ALA A 119 -16.09 12.41 -4.15
C ALA A 119 -16.36 12.45 -5.67
N SER A 120 -16.30 13.61 -6.32
CA SER A 120 -16.57 13.76 -7.75
C SER A 120 -15.45 13.22 -8.63
N SER A 121 -15.78 12.89 -9.88
CA SER A 121 -14.78 12.52 -10.90
C SER A 121 -13.82 13.67 -11.21
N ASP A 122 -14.26 14.92 -11.08
CA ASP A 122 -13.43 16.10 -11.35
C ASP A 122 -12.32 16.23 -10.32
N ALA A 123 -12.64 16.08 -9.03
CA ALA A 123 -11.64 16.05 -7.98
C ALA A 123 -10.71 14.84 -8.13
N ALA A 124 -11.27 13.64 -8.37
CA ALA A 124 -10.48 12.43 -8.60
C ALA A 124 -9.49 12.57 -9.77
N LYS A 125 -9.91 13.23 -10.84
CA LYS A 125 -9.08 13.48 -12.03
C LYS A 125 -7.86 14.36 -11.72
N ILE A 126 -8.03 15.40 -10.90
CA ILE A 126 -6.91 16.27 -10.50
C ILE A 126 -5.81 15.46 -9.80
N TRP A 127 -6.17 14.56 -8.88
CA TRP A 127 -5.22 13.71 -8.18
C TRP A 127 -4.60 12.65 -9.10
N ALA A 128 -5.42 12.03 -9.95
CA ALA A 128 -4.95 11.02 -10.91
C ALA A 128 -3.92 11.59 -11.90
N GLU A 129 -4.15 12.80 -12.41
CA GLU A 129 -3.23 13.49 -13.32
C GLU A 129 -1.91 13.90 -12.63
N ALA A 130 -1.96 14.26 -11.35
CA ALA A 130 -0.76 14.57 -10.56
C ALA A 130 0.14 13.33 -10.35
N GLY A 131 -0.45 12.14 -10.30
CA GLY A 131 0.26 10.90 -10.04
C GLY A 131 0.54 10.65 -8.54
N GLY A 132 1.03 9.45 -8.21
CA GLY A 132 1.31 9.03 -6.82
C GLY A 132 0.07 8.83 -5.94
N PHE A 133 -1.11 8.75 -6.55
CA PHE A 133 -2.38 8.46 -5.90
C PHE A 133 -3.27 7.62 -6.84
N ILE A 134 -4.04 6.68 -6.28
CA ILE A 134 -5.09 5.92 -6.97
C ILE A 134 -6.47 6.26 -6.39
N SER A 135 -7.40 6.63 -7.26
CA SER A 135 -8.78 6.95 -6.86
C SER A 135 -9.70 5.73 -6.88
N PRO A 136 -10.57 5.53 -5.86
CA PRO A 136 -11.63 4.52 -5.89
C PRO A 136 -12.84 4.96 -6.74
N ASN A 137 -12.81 6.13 -7.37
CA ASN A 137 -13.93 6.65 -8.16
C ASN A 137 -14.08 5.87 -9.48
N LYS A 138 -15.10 5.00 -9.55
CA LYS A 138 -15.41 4.18 -10.74
C LYS A 138 -15.79 4.97 -11.99
N GLY A 139 -16.12 6.25 -11.86
CA GLY A 139 -16.45 7.15 -12.97
C GLY A 139 -15.23 7.88 -13.56
N LEU A 140 -14.04 7.72 -12.97
CA LEU A 140 -12.81 8.30 -13.50
C LEU A 140 -12.31 7.51 -14.72
N ASP A 141 -12.04 8.20 -15.83
CA ASP A 141 -11.34 7.60 -16.97
C ASP A 141 -9.88 7.31 -16.60
N LEU A 142 -9.47 6.04 -16.68
CA LEU A 142 -8.10 5.61 -16.38
C LEU A 142 -7.05 6.32 -17.24
N LYS A 143 -7.41 6.88 -18.40
CA LYS A 143 -6.50 7.71 -19.21
C LYS A 143 -6.02 8.97 -18.49
N ALA A 144 -6.66 9.37 -17.39
CA ALA A 144 -6.20 10.48 -16.55
C ALA A 144 -4.85 10.19 -15.87
N TYR A 145 -4.54 8.92 -15.58
CA TYR A 145 -3.27 8.57 -14.94
C TYR A 145 -2.09 8.73 -15.90
N PRO A 146 -0.91 9.19 -15.43
CA PRO A 146 0.21 9.55 -16.30
C PRO A 146 0.96 8.35 -16.90
N ASN A 147 0.80 7.14 -16.36
CA ASN A 147 1.53 5.95 -16.80
C ASN A 147 0.73 4.65 -16.62
N ASP A 148 1.17 3.57 -17.29
CA ASP A 148 0.48 2.28 -17.26
C ASP A 148 0.56 1.58 -15.91
N VAL A 149 1.58 1.88 -15.10
CA VAL A 149 1.72 1.33 -13.74
C VAL A 149 0.54 1.78 -12.88
N GLN A 150 0.25 3.09 -12.86
CA GLN A 150 -0.89 3.62 -12.12
C GLN A 150 -2.23 3.20 -12.71
N ARG A 151 -2.35 3.11 -14.05
CA ARG A 151 -3.56 2.57 -14.69
C ARG A 151 -3.84 1.13 -14.27
N THR A 152 -2.78 0.31 -14.19
CA THR A 152 -2.88 -1.10 -13.76
C THR A 152 -3.33 -1.20 -12.30
N MET A 153 -2.74 -0.40 -11.41
CA MET A 153 -3.14 -0.37 -9.99
C MET A 153 -4.59 0.13 -9.81
N ALA A 154 -4.99 1.18 -10.52
CA ALA A 154 -6.36 1.68 -10.49
C ALA A 154 -7.37 0.66 -11.00
N GLN A 155 -7.05 -0.04 -12.10
CA GLN A 155 -7.91 -1.10 -12.63
C GLN A 155 -8.01 -2.26 -11.62
N ALA A 156 -6.90 -2.68 -11.02
CA ALA A 156 -6.90 -3.73 -9.99
C ALA A 156 -7.78 -3.35 -8.79
N LEU A 157 -7.74 -2.09 -8.35
CA LEU A 157 -8.60 -1.60 -7.28
C LEU A 157 -10.09 -1.67 -7.65
N ILE A 158 -10.45 -1.30 -8.88
CA ILE A 158 -11.84 -1.34 -9.37
C ILE A 158 -12.31 -2.80 -9.53
N ASP A 159 -11.48 -3.65 -10.13
CA ASP A 159 -11.79 -5.06 -10.43
C ASP A 159 -11.94 -5.90 -9.17
N ALA A 160 -11.19 -5.58 -8.12
CA ALA A 160 -11.34 -6.23 -6.82
C ALA A 160 -12.73 -6.03 -6.21
N GLY A 161 -13.49 -5.00 -6.61
CA GLY A 161 -14.87 -4.83 -6.17
C GLY A 161 -15.01 -4.82 -4.65
N ASP A 162 -15.77 -5.77 -4.11
CA ASP A 162 -15.99 -5.93 -2.66
C ASP A 162 -14.86 -6.73 -1.95
N ASP A 163 -13.89 -7.27 -2.70
CA ASP A 163 -12.74 -8.00 -2.18
C ASP A 163 -11.54 -7.12 -1.83
N VAL A 164 -11.64 -5.80 -2.04
CA VAL A 164 -10.64 -4.85 -1.53
C VAL A 164 -10.59 -4.93 0.00
N ARG A 165 -9.39 -5.10 0.56
CA ARG A 165 -9.16 -5.11 2.00
C ARG A 165 -8.32 -3.92 2.40
N PHE A 166 -8.70 -3.25 3.48
CA PHE A 166 -7.77 -2.32 4.14
C PHE A 166 -6.63 -3.10 4.77
N ASP A 167 -5.42 -2.54 4.76
CA ASP A 167 -4.30 -3.16 5.45
C ASP A 167 -4.56 -3.28 6.96
N MET A 168 -3.80 -4.17 7.60
CA MET A 168 -4.04 -4.49 9.00
C MET A 168 -3.83 -3.30 9.92
N SER A 169 -2.89 -2.40 9.60
CA SER A 169 -2.62 -1.21 10.42
C SER A 169 -3.76 -0.19 10.35
N ASP A 170 -4.39 -0.05 9.18
CA ASP A 170 -5.60 0.77 8.98
C ASP A 170 -6.85 0.16 9.65
N GLN A 171 -6.88 -1.16 9.87
CA GLN A 171 -7.95 -1.85 10.59
C GLN A 171 -7.70 -1.95 12.10
N ALA A 172 -6.45 -1.80 12.55
CA ALA A 172 -6.06 -2.01 13.94
C ALA A 172 -6.52 -0.84 14.83
N PRO A 173 -7.12 -1.10 16.00
CA PRO A 173 -7.39 -0.04 16.94
C PRO A 173 -6.08 0.58 17.43
N GLN A 174 -6.12 1.88 17.76
CA GLN A 174 -4.97 2.63 18.29
C GLN A 174 -4.33 1.95 19.51
N SER A 175 -5.14 1.28 20.35
CA SER A 175 -4.65 0.55 21.52
C SER A 175 -3.84 -0.72 21.19
N PHE A 176 -3.97 -1.26 19.98
CA PHE A 176 -3.28 -2.48 19.55
C PHE A 176 -2.00 -2.15 18.79
N GLY A 177 -2.05 -1.21 17.85
CA GLY A 177 -0.92 -0.99 16.94
C GLY A 177 -0.88 0.33 16.20
N GLY A 178 -1.98 1.09 16.12
CA GLY A 178 -2.04 2.31 15.29
C GLY A 178 -1.25 3.53 15.81
N THR A 179 -0.57 3.42 16.96
CA THR A 179 0.22 4.52 17.54
C THR A 179 1.72 4.32 17.27
N PRO A 180 2.41 5.27 16.62
CA PRO A 180 3.85 5.18 16.39
C PRO A 180 4.65 4.94 17.67
N GLY A 181 5.57 3.98 17.63
CA GLY A 181 6.43 3.60 18.76
C GLY A 181 5.74 2.84 19.89
N LYS A 182 4.50 2.36 19.68
CA LYS A 182 3.77 1.51 20.64
C LYS A 182 3.05 0.37 19.93
N GLY A 183 2.62 -0.63 20.70
CA GLY A 183 1.81 -1.74 20.20
C GLY A 183 2.50 -2.52 19.10
N GLU A 184 1.72 -3.03 18.14
CA GLU A 184 2.18 -3.79 16.99
C GLU A 184 3.35 -3.13 16.24
N TRP A 185 3.24 -1.83 15.92
CA TRP A 185 4.30 -1.10 15.21
C TRP A 185 5.65 -1.15 15.93
N LYS A 186 5.64 -1.11 17.27
CA LYS A 186 6.88 -1.25 18.05
C LYS A 186 7.36 -2.70 18.11
N ILE A 187 6.45 -3.65 18.26
CA ILE A 187 6.77 -5.07 18.36
C ILE A 187 7.39 -5.58 17.05
N LEU A 188 6.93 -5.10 15.89
CA LEU A 188 7.49 -5.47 14.58
C LEU A 188 8.81 -4.75 14.27
N GLN A 189 9.24 -3.81 15.11
CA GLN A 189 10.49 -3.06 14.99
C GLN A 189 11.58 -3.53 15.98
N ASP A 190 11.22 -4.40 16.94
CA ASP A 190 12.10 -4.94 17.99
C ASP A 190 12.53 -6.38 17.70
#